data_AF-A0A178M8F4-F1
#
_entry.id   AF-A0A178M8F4-F1
#
_cell.length_a   1.000
_cell.length_b   1.000
_cell.length_c   1.000
_cell.angle_alpha   90.00
_cell.angle_beta   90.00
_cell.angle_gamma   90.00
#
_symmetry.space_group_name_H-M   'P 1'
#
loop_
_entity.id
_entity.type
_entity.pdbx_description
1 polymer ?
#
loop_
_entity_poly.entity_id
_entity_poly.type
_entity_poly.pdbx_seq_one_letter_code
_entity_poly.pdbx_strand_id
1 'polypeptide(L)'
;MPSRNNETATELRCSLTGRPLTPEEAYWAPPLITARELVTTFFKTLFTNPAALGAIFLSELPDVPYAPEARPLLARRRSVEQAKLLALLLVIAIVVVGLIFWLVR
;
A
#
# COMPACT_ATOMS: atom_id res chain seq x y z
N MET A 1 17.94 40.31 19.97
CA MET A 1 17.72 39.26 18.97
C MET A 1 17.86 37.89 19.65
N PRO A 2 16.78 37.13 19.84
CA PRO A 2 16.87 35.74 20.28
C PRO A 2 16.69 34.78 19.10
N SER A 3 17.69 33.93 18.94
CA SER A 3 17.71 32.75 18.08
C SER A 3 16.80 31.67 18.66
N ARG A 4 15.79 31.21 17.91
CA ARG A 4 15.08 29.96 18.20
C ARG A 4 14.48 29.40 16.91
N ASN A 5 15.35 28.83 16.08
CA ASN A 5 15.01 27.99 14.94
C ASN A 5 14.34 26.73 15.50
N ASN A 6 13.01 26.77 15.62
CA ASN A 6 12.17 25.61 15.88
C ASN A 6 11.33 25.33 14.63
N GLU A 7 12.00 25.26 13.48
CA GLU A 7 11.47 24.49 12.37
C GLU A 7 11.56 23.03 12.82
N THR A 8 10.41 22.46 13.09
CA THR A 8 10.20 21.03 13.28
C THR A 8 10.82 20.30 12.09
N ALA A 9 12.11 19.97 12.18
CA ALA A 9 12.74 18.98 11.33
C ALA A 9 12.00 17.68 11.64
N THR A 10 10.93 17.43 10.89
CA THR A 10 10.15 16.21 10.98
C THR A 10 11.15 15.10 10.71
N GLU A 11 11.55 14.36 11.76
CA GLU A 11 12.58 13.34 11.64
C GLU A 11 12.16 12.39 10.53
N LEU A 12 12.88 12.43 9.40
CA LEU A 12 12.58 11.59 8.26
C LEU A 12 12.87 10.15 8.68
N ARG A 13 11.91 9.25 8.54
CA ARG A 13 12.07 7.85 8.94
C ARG A 13 11.69 6.93 7.80
N CYS A 14 12.46 5.86 7.63
CA CYS A 14 12.18 4.84 6.64
C CYS A 14 10.80 4.21 6.90
N SER A 15 9.93 4.26 5.91
CA SER A 15 8.56 3.75 6.00
C SER A 15 8.48 2.23 6.17
N LEU A 16 9.56 1.51 5.87
CA LEU A 16 9.63 0.05 6.04
C LEU A 16 10.27 -0.39 7.38
N THR A 17 11.33 0.28 7.81
CA THR A 17 12.17 -0.17 8.93
C THR A 17 12.12 0.76 10.14
N GLY A 18 11.57 1.96 10.01
CA GLY A 18 11.53 2.98 11.06
C GLY A 18 12.86 3.66 11.36
N ARG A 19 13.94 3.28 10.65
CA ARG A 19 15.28 3.87 10.78
C ARG A 19 15.24 5.36 10.44
N PRO A 20 15.90 6.24 11.23
CA PRO A 20 16.05 7.65 10.86
C PRO A 20 16.88 7.81 9.58
N LEU A 21 16.45 8.73 8.71
CA LEU A 21 17.05 9.04 7.43
C LEU A 21 17.43 10.51 7.37
N THR A 22 18.52 10.81 6.69
CA THR A 22 18.77 12.16 6.20
C THR A 22 17.98 12.39 4.91
N PRO A 23 17.63 13.64 4.57
CA PRO A 23 16.89 13.92 3.33
C PRO A 23 17.64 13.43 2.07
N GLU A 24 18.97 13.40 2.14
CA GLU A 24 19.86 13.09 1.01
C GLU A 24 20.01 11.57 0.82
N GLU A 25 19.82 10.79 1.89
CA GLU A 25 19.81 9.31 1.85
C GLU A 25 18.43 8.76 1.47
N ALA A 26 17.38 9.58 1.55
CA ALA A 26 16.00 9.14 1.35
C ALA A 26 15.72 8.75 -0.09
N TYR A 27 15.37 7.47 -0.28
CA TYR A 27 14.84 6.98 -1.53
C TYR A 27 13.31 7.06 -1.51
N TRP A 28 12.74 7.90 -2.37
CA TRP A 28 11.30 8.10 -2.50
C TRP A 28 10.71 7.07 -3.46
N ALA A 29 9.70 6.35 -2.99
CA ALA A 29 8.98 5.38 -3.79
C ALA A 29 7.55 5.18 -3.25
N PRO A 30 6.66 4.58 -4.05
CA PRO A 30 5.28 4.37 -3.62
C PRO A 30 5.22 3.47 -2.37
N PRO A 31 4.30 3.74 -1.45
CA PRO A 31 4.16 2.96 -0.23
C PRO A 31 3.82 1.50 -0.52
N LEU A 32 4.23 0.61 0.37
CA LEU A 32 3.84 -0.79 0.33
C LEU A 32 2.39 -0.92 0.82
N ILE A 33 1.46 -1.16 -0.10
CA ILE A 33 0.08 -1.53 0.25
C ILE A 33 -0.01 -3.05 0.39
N THR A 34 -0.51 -3.53 1.51
CA THR A 34 -0.76 -4.95 1.72
C THR A 34 -2.08 -5.41 1.09
N ALA A 35 -2.20 -6.69 0.74
CA ALA A 35 -3.44 -7.24 0.21
C ALA A 35 -4.61 -7.04 1.20
N ARG A 36 -4.35 -7.14 2.50
CA ARG A 36 -5.33 -6.89 3.56
C ARG A 36 -5.78 -5.43 3.57
N GLU A 37 -4.85 -4.47 3.57
CA GLU A 37 -5.18 -3.05 3.56
C GLU A 37 -6.04 -2.70 2.34
N LEU A 38 -5.67 -3.22 1.17
CA LEU A 38 -6.42 -3.00 -0.07
C LEU A 38 -7.87 -3.49 0.05
N VAL A 39 -8.06 -4.73 0.51
CA VAL A 39 -9.38 -5.33 0.69
C VAL A 39 -10.20 -4.57 1.75
N THR A 40 -9.59 -4.25 2.90
CA THR A 40 -10.29 -3.52 3.96
C THR A 40 -10.69 -2.11 3.53
N THR A 41 -9.82 -1.43 2.79
CA THR A 41 -10.08 -0.08 2.28
C THR A 41 -11.15 -0.13 1.20
N PHE A 42 -11.10 -1.11 0.31
CA PHE A 42 -12.14 -1.35 -0.70
C PHE A 42 -13.51 -1.48 -0.03
N PHE A 43 -13.67 -2.43 0.89
CA PHE A 43 -14.97 -2.69 1.53
C PHE A 43 -15.42 -1.51 2.38
N LYS A 44 -14.52 -0.91 3.17
CA LYS A 44 -14.85 0.28 3.95
C LYS A 44 -15.38 1.38 3.04
N THR A 45 -14.65 1.73 1.99
CA THR A 45 -15.04 2.79 1.05
C THR A 45 -16.33 2.43 0.31
N LEU A 46 -16.51 1.18 -0.12
CA LEU A 46 -17.73 0.73 -0.78
C LEU A 46 -18.99 0.98 0.08
N PHE A 47 -18.89 0.73 1.40
CA PHE A 47 -20.03 0.92 2.30
C PHE A 47 -20.15 2.33 2.87
N THR A 48 -19.06 3.10 2.99
CA THR A 48 -19.11 4.46 3.56
C THR A 48 -19.22 5.56 2.52
N ASN A 49 -18.57 5.42 1.36
CA ASN A 49 -18.55 6.42 0.29
C ASN A 49 -18.19 5.77 -1.07
N PRO A 50 -19.13 5.04 -1.69
CA PRO A 50 -18.86 4.28 -2.92
C PRO A 50 -18.45 5.17 -4.10
N ALA A 51 -18.93 6.42 -4.14
CA ALA A 51 -18.56 7.38 -5.18
C ALA A 51 -17.06 7.72 -5.19
N ALA A 52 -16.38 7.58 -4.03
CA ALA A 52 -14.95 7.84 -3.91
C ALA A 52 -14.07 6.65 -4.34
N LEU A 53 -14.63 5.47 -4.62
CA LEU A 53 -13.84 4.29 -5.00
C LEU A 53 -12.96 4.54 -6.22
N GLY A 54 -13.56 5.06 -7.31
CA GLY A 54 -12.81 5.33 -8.54
C GLY A 54 -11.62 6.28 -8.30
N ALA A 55 -11.85 7.35 -7.53
CA ALA A 55 -10.80 8.30 -7.18
C ALA A 55 -9.67 7.65 -6.37
N ILE A 56 -9.99 6.81 -5.37
CA ILE A 56 -8.99 6.14 -4.51
C ILE A 56 -8.15 5.12 -5.28
N PHE A 57 -8.75 4.35 -6.19
CA PHE A 57 -8.05 3.31 -6.93
C PHE A 57 -7.27 3.83 -8.14
N LEU A 58 -7.68 4.98 -8.70
CA LEU A 58 -7.02 5.59 -9.86
C LEU A 58 -6.08 6.73 -9.46
N SER A 59 -6.13 7.23 -8.22
CA SER A 59 -5.19 8.23 -7.74
C SER A 59 -3.79 7.63 -7.59
N GLU A 60 -2.80 8.39 -8.02
CA GLU A 60 -1.41 8.11 -7.68
C GLU A 60 -1.21 8.26 -6.18
N LEU A 61 -0.51 7.29 -5.56
CA LEU A 61 -0.19 7.38 -4.15
C LEU A 61 1.04 8.28 -3.95
N PRO A 62 1.05 9.12 -2.90
CA PRO A 62 2.20 9.93 -2.59
C PRO A 62 3.39 9.03 -2.20
N ASP A 63 4.56 9.35 -2.75
CA ASP A 63 5.80 8.65 -2.42
C ASP A 63 6.18 8.85 -0.95
N VAL A 64 6.76 7.79 -0.37
CA VAL A 64 7.20 7.78 1.03
C VAL A 64 8.69 7.47 1.11
N PRO A 65 9.40 7.95 2.15
CA PRO A 65 10.84 7.79 2.24
C PRO A 65 11.21 6.35 2.67
N TYR A 66 12.19 5.79 1.97
CA TYR A 66 12.81 4.50 2.27
C TYR A 66 14.33 4.63 2.38
N ALA A 67 14.94 3.77 3.18
CA ALA A 67 16.39 3.63 3.20
C ALA A 67 16.88 2.91 1.91
N PRO A 68 18.04 3.26 1.32
CA PRO A 68 18.56 2.62 0.12
C PRO A 68 18.71 1.10 0.25
N GLU A 69 19.14 0.62 1.42
CA GLU A 69 19.29 -0.80 1.74
C GLU A 69 17.94 -1.53 1.88
N ALA A 70 16.84 -0.81 2.04
CA ALA A 70 15.50 -1.39 2.15
C ALA A 70 14.90 -1.77 0.78
N ARG A 71 15.51 -1.35 -0.33
CA ARG A 71 15.06 -1.67 -1.70
C ARG A 71 14.82 -3.17 -1.97
N PRO A 72 15.79 -4.09 -1.71
CA PRO A 72 15.56 -5.52 -1.93
C PRO A 72 14.45 -6.08 -1.03
N LEU A 73 14.34 -5.58 0.21
CA LEU A 73 13.29 -5.98 1.14
C LEU A 73 11.90 -5.51 0.66
N LEU A 74 11.81 -4.29 0.13
CA LEU A 74 10.59 -3.73 -0.44
C LEU A 74 10.12 -4.54 -1.65
N ALA A 75 11.04 -4.84 -2.58
CA ALA A 75 10.72 -5.66 -3.75
C ALA A 75 10.20 -7.05 -3.36
N ARG A 76 10.88 -7.72 -2.40
CA ARG A 76 10.45 -9.02 -1.88
C ARG A 76 9.09 -8.98 -1.19
N ARG A 77 8.81 -7.94 -0.40
CA ARG A 77 7.50 -7.79 0.25
C ARG A 77 6.40 -7.51 -0.77
N ARG A 78 6.66 -6.68 -1.78
CA ARG A 78 5.71 -6.42 -2.88
C ARG A 78 5.37 -7.70 -3.64
N SER A 79 6.34 -8.53 -4.00
CA SER A 79 6.06 -9.79 -4.70
C SER A 79 5.21 -10.74 -3.86
N VAL A 80 5.43 -10.79 -2.54
CA VAL A 80 4.62 -11.60 -1.62
C VAL A 80 3.20 -11.06 -1.51
N GLU A 81 3.01 -9.75 -1.34
CA GLU A 81 1.67 -9.15 -1.29
C GLU A 81 0.92 -9.30 -2.61
N GLN A 82 1.61 -9.18 -3.75
CA GLN A 82 1.04 -9.45 -5.08
C GLN A 82 0.63 -10.91 -5.23
N ALA A 83 1.46 -11.87 -4.78
CA ALA A 83 1.12 -13.28 -4.81
C ALA A 83 -0.11 -13.60 -3.94
N LYS A 84 -0.24 -12.96 -2.77
CA LYS A 84 -1.44 -13.08 -1.92
C LYS A 84 -2.69 -12.56 -2.63
N LEU A 85 -2.58 -11.41 -3.29
CA LEU A 85 -3.68 -10.82 -4.05
C LEU A 85 -4.09 -11.72 -5.22
N LEU A 86 -3.13 -12.25 -5.97
CA LEU A 86 -3.39 -13.20 -7.05
C LEU A 86 -4.09 -14.46 -6.54
N ALA A 87 -3.60 -15.05 -5.45
CA ALA A 87 -4.20 -16.23 -4.84
C ALA A 87 -5.66 -15.97 -4.42
N LEU A 88 -5.93 -14.80 -3.80
CA LEU A 88 -7.29 -14.39 -3.44
C LEU A 88 -8.20 -14.30 -4.68
N LEU A 89 -7.74 -13.65 -5.75
CA LEU A 89 -8.50 -13.52 -7.00
C LEU A 89 -8.79 -14.87 -7.64
N LEU A 90 -7.84 -15.81 -7.61
CA LEU A 90 -8.05 -17.18 -8.12
C LEU A 90 -9.10 -17.93 -7.31
N VAL A 91 -9.09 -17.82 -5.97
CA VAL A 91 -10.13 -18.43 -5.13
C VAL A 91 -11.51 -17.86 -5.47
N ILE A 92 -11.62 -16.54 -5.61
CA ILE A 92 -12.88 -15.89 -6.00
C ILE A 92 -13.34 -16.40 -7.37
N ALA A 93 -12.44 -16.49 -8.36
CA ALA A 93 -12.76 -16.98 -9.69
C ALA A 93 -13.30 -18.43 -9.66
N ILE A 94 -12.65 -19.32 -8.91
CA ILE A 94 -13.10 -20.71 -8.76
C ILE A 94 -14.50 -20.77 -8.14
N VAL A 95 -14.75 -20.00 -7.08
CA VAL A 95 -16.06 -19.95 -6.42
C VAL A 95 -17.14 -19.45 -7.38
N VAL A 96 -16.88 -18.35 -8.09
CA VAL A 96 -17.85 -17.77 -9.04
C VAL A 96 -18.17 -18.75 -10.17
N VAL A 97 -17.16 -19.35 -10.80
CA VAL A 97 -17.35 -20.34 -11.88
C VAL A 97 -18.10 -21.57 -11.36
N GLY A 98 -17.75 -22.07 -10.18
CA GLY A 98 -18.44 -23.19 -9.54
C GLY A 98 -19.91 -22.91 -9.27
N LEU A 99 -20.23 -21.71 -8.75
CA LEU A 99 -21.62 -21.28 -8.51
C LEU A 99 -22.42 -21.16 -9.80
N ILE A 100 -21.84 -20.60 -10.86
CA ILE A 100 -22.50 -20.50 -12.17
C ILE A 100 -22.81 -21.90 -12.70
N PHE A 101 -21.83 -22.82 -12.65
CA PHE A 101 -22.04 -24.20 -13.10
C PHE A 101 -23.12 -24.90 -12.28
N TRP A 102 -23.11 -24.73 -10.95
CA TRP A 102 -24.12 -25.29 -10.06
C TRP A 102 -25.53 -24.75 -10.34
N LEU A 103 -25.66 -23.45 -10.62
CA LEU A 103 -26.95 -22.81 -10.87
C LEU A 103 -27.56 -23.20 -12.23
N VAL A 104 -26.71 -23.47 -13.23
CA VAL A 104 -27.14 -23.80 -14.61
C VAL A 104 -27.47 -25.29 -14.79
N ARG A 105 -27.03 -26.14 -13.86
CA ARG A 105 -27.13 -27.61 -13.90
C ARG A 105 -28.40 -28.13 -13.24
#